data_AF-A0A349JC62-F1
#
_entry.id   AF-A0A349JC62-F1
#
_cell.length_a   1.000
_cell.length_b   1.000
_cell.length_c   1.000
_cell.angle_alpha   90.00
_cell.angle_beta   90.00
_cell.angle_gamma   90.00
#
_symmetry.space_group_name_H-M   'P 1'
#
loop_
_entity.id
_entity.type
_entity.pdbx_description
1 polymer ?
#
loop_
_entity_poly.entity_id
_entity_poly.type
_entity_poly.pdbx_seq_one_letter_code
_entity_poly.pdbx_strand_id
1 'polypeptide(L)'
;MELAAKEPAVAAHAAYNLAIARFKQGRLEEALVAAERAVSLDQQAAPLRDEIRRVVLARQDEARRKAEEEARKLHLDPVPLPLGRVGEAYKAKLPIAGGTPPTRAVVAGATKLPDGISLAADGTLSGTPRAAGTTKLEVELSDAAGAKVNAATELRILPRPEITTASLPEAILGQTYRAQLAAVGFTGPLRWQIATLPAGLGGSADGVISGTPTATGTFTVNAQVSDGTVSANRLIDLLVSDSFAPAEDPLPAATVSTPYQHRLTVRGPTQEYRWSMPSAPGLRVTPEGLLAGSPEQAGENSLAAVIAAADGRRREVTLRLPVNPLPLIASDPVQLRAGSPADQALKVTGGTPPYAWSIQGGVLPAGVRLDPDGRLRGVAKDPGTTTVTVALTDRWKASTQAEIELKVEPPSEEPPKKDDQAKDEEQDGEQKQDGEQKSDDQQKQDGQQQAQQEDAKPGEQKQDGQSQQQAAKEQAAQAAALNQTAADRWLDQLPEERRDTLRYQLLDGGDKAPTQRGRSW
;
A
#
# COMPACT_ATOMS: atom_id res chain seq x y z
N MET A 1 61.91 -16.09 -40.27
CA MET A 1 62.86 -16.42 -39.18
C MET A 1 63.92 -17.42 -39.63
N GLU A 2 63.56 -18.46 -40.40
CA GLU A 2 64.52 -19.46 -40.89
C GLU A 2 65.65 -18.91 -41.80
N LEU A 3 65.39 -17.89 -42.62
CA LEU A 3 66.44 -17.27 -43.48
C LEU A 3 67.50 -16.49 -42.69
N ALA A 4 67.15 -15.89 -41.55
CA ALA A 4 68.06 -15.04 -40.77
C ALA A 4 69.20 -15.82 -40.09
N ALA A 5 69.06 -17.15 -39.97
CA ALA A 5 70.08 -18.03 -39.40
C ALA A 5 71.05 -18.58 -40.46
N LYS A 6 70.72 -18.49 -41.76
CA LYS A 6 71.54 -19.03 -42.86
C LYS A 6 72.20 -17.93 -43.72
N GLU A 7 71.54 -16.79 -43.91
CA GLU A 7 72.05 -15.68 -44.74
C GLU A 7 71.70 -14.31 -44.13
N PRO A 8 72.55 -13.77 -43.23
CA PRO A 8 72.25 -12.55 -42.48
C PRO A 8 72.11 -11.31 -43.39
N ALA A 9 72.83 -11.25 -44.50
CA ALA A 9 72.76 -10.14 -45.46
C ALA A 9 71.41 -10.06 -46.18
N VAL A 10 70.83 -11.19 -46.59
CA VAL A 10 69.53 -11.25 -47.25
C VAL A 10 68.41 -10.88 -46.26
N ALA A 11 68.52 -11.34 -45.01
CA ALA A 11 67.59 -10.98 -43.95
C ALA A 11 67.67 -9.48 -43.58
N ALA A 12 68.87 -8.88 -43.57
CA ALA A 12 69.07 -7.46 -43.36
C ALA A 12 68.42 -6.63 -44.48
N HIS A 13 68.65 -7.00 -45.74
CA HIS A 13 68.05 -6.32 -46.90
C HIS A 13 66.52 -6.43 -46.94
N ALA A 14 65.97 -7.60 -46.60
CA ALA A 14 64.52 -7.79 -46.49
C ALA A 14 63.89 -6.93 -45.37
N ALA A 15 64.54 -6.86 -44.20
CA ALA A 15 64.08 -6.01 -43.10
C ALA A 15 64.16 -4.51 -43.46
N TYR A 16 65.21 -4.10 -44.16
CA TYR A 16 65.39 -2.73 -44.67
C TYR A 16 64.26 -2.33 -45.65
N ASN A 17 63.99 -3.18 -46.65
CA ASN A 17 62.92 -2.93 -47.62
C ASN A 17 61.53 -2.93 -46.97
N LEU A 18 61.31 -3.80 -45.99
CA LEU A 18 60.07 -3.83 -45.22
C LEU A 18 59.88 -2.55 -44.39
N ALA A 19 60.94 -2.03 -43.78
CA ALA A 19 60.91 -0.76 -43.06
C ALA A 19 60.51 0.39 -43.99
N ILE A 20 61.12 0.48 -45.18
CA ILE A 20 60.75 1.49 -46.19
C ILE A 20 59.30 1.35 -46.65
N ALA A 21 58.85 0.12 -46.95
CA ALA A 21 57.48 -0.13 -47.41
C ALA A 21 56.46 0.31 -46.36
N ARG A 22 56.68 -0.05 -45.08
CA ARG A 22 55.81 0.35 -43.97
C ARG A 22 55.86 1.85 -43.70
N PHE A 23 57.03 2.47 -43.81
CA PHE A 23 57.20 3.90 -43.67
C PHE A 23 56.42 4.66 -44.74
N LYS A 24 56.51 4.24 -46.01
CA LYS A 24 55.73 4.80 -47.13
C LYS A 24 54.22 4.59 -46.97
N GLN A 25 53.80 3.53 -46.31
CA GLN A 25 52.39 3.26 -45.97
C GLN A 25 51.91 4.03 -44.71
N GLY A 26 52.76 4.83 -44.06
CA GLY A 26 52.41 5.55 -42.84
C GLY A 26 52.32 4.70 -41.57
N ARG A 27 52.75 3.43 -41.62
CA ARG A 27 52.79 2.49 -40.49
C ARG A 27 54.08 2.69 -39.69
N LEU A 28 54.22 3.86 -39.10
CA LEU A 28 55.49 4.37 -38.57
C LEU A 28 56.08 3.51 -37.44
N GLU A 29 55.26 3.04 -36.50
CA GLU A 29 55.72 2.17 -35.41
C GLU A 29 56.22 0.82 -35.93
N GLU A 30 55.49 0.21 -36.88
CA GLU A 30 55.92 -1.04 -37.49
C GLU A 30 57.14 -0.89 -38.43
N ALA A 31 57.30 0.30 -39.02
CA ALA A 31 58.45 0.67 -39.81
C ALA A 31 59.69 0.83 -38.91
N LEU A 32 59.53 1.42 -37.72
CA LEU A 32 60.59 1.57 -36.73
C LEU A 32 61.07 0.21 -36.24
N VAL A 33 60.15 -0.70 -35.90
CA VAL A 33 60.49 -2.08 -35.49
C VAL A 33 61.23 -2.83 -36.60
N ALA A 34 60.81 -2.68 -37.86
CA ALA A 34 61.50 -3.29 -39.01
C ALA A 34 62.89 -2.67 -39.24
N ALA A 35 63.05 -1.36 -39.01
CA ALA A 35 64.32 -0.66 -39.14
C ALA A 35 65.30 -1.02 -38.02
N GLU A 36 64.84 -1.14 -36.77
CA GLU A 36 65.64 -1.64 -35.64
C GLU A 36 66.13 -3.07 -35.90
N ARG A 37 65.27 -3.92 -36.47
CA ARG A 37 65.65 -5.26 -36.90
C ARG A 37 66.70 -5.22 -38.01
N ALA A 38 66.56 -4.33 -38.99
CA ALA A 38 67.54 -4.16 -40.05
C ALA A 38 68.91 -3.76 -39.47
N VAL A 39 68.97 -2.80 -38.54
CA VAL A 39 70.21 -2.39 -37.85
C VAL A 39 70.83 -3.52 -37.04
N SER A 40 70.01 -4.34 -36.36
CA SER A 40 70.52 -5.49 -35.60
C SER A 40 71.22 -6.55 -36.46
N LEU A 41 70.90 -6.58 -37.77
CA LEU A 41 71.48 -7.51 -38.75
C LEU A 41 72.60 -6.86 -39.59
N ASP A 42 72.49 -5.55 -39.85
CA ASP A 42 73.48 -4.75 -40.58
C ASP A 42 73.47 -3.29 -40.10
N GLN A 43 74.60 -2.84 -39.54
CA GLN A 43 74.75 -1.48 -39.02
C GLN A 43 74.62 -0.39 -40.09
N GLN A 44 74.80 -0.71 -41.38
CA GLN A 44 74.62 0.26 -42.47
C GLN A 44 73.18 0.75 -42.60
N ALA A 45 72.19 0.04 -42.02
CA ALA A 45 70.80 0.48 -41.96
C ALA A 45 70.53 1.57 -40.90
N ALA A 46 71.52 1.94 -40.09
CA ALA A 46 71.36 2.94 -39.01
C ALA A 46 70.77 4.28 -39.48
N PRO A 47 71.16 4.86 -40.63
CA PRO A 47 70.57 6.10 -41.12
C PRO A 47 69.06 6.01 -41.41
N LEU A 48 68.58 4.86 -41.91
CA LEU A 48 67.14 4.64 -42.16
C LEU A 48 66.36 4.56 -40.85
N ARG A 49 66.87 3.83 -39.86
CA ARG A 49 66.26 3.77 -38.52
C ARG A 49 66.20 5.16 -37.89
N ASP A 50 67.28 5.94 -37.97
CA ASP A 50 67.34 7.27 -37.35
C ASP A 50 66.39 8.26 -38.02
N GLU A 51 66.21 8.16 -39.34
CA GLU A 51 65.20 8.94 -40.07
C GLU A 51 63.78 8.55 -39.69
N ILE A 52 63.45 7.26 -39.67
CA ILE A 52 62.12 6.77 -39.27
C ILE A 52 61.82 7.16 -37.82
N ARG A 53 62.80 7.02 -36.92
CA ARG A 53 62.67 7.41 -35.51
C ARG A 53 62.43 8.90 -35.33
N ARG A 54 63.13 9.76 -36.09
CA ARG A 54 62.91 11.21 -36.07
C ARG A 54 61.47 11.55 -36.46
N VAL A 55 60.94 10.92 -37.51
CA VAL A 55 59.57 11.14 -37.97
C VAL A 55 58.52 10.61 -36.98
N VAL A 56 58.77 9.45 -36.36
CA VAL A 56 57.91 8.92 -35.28
C VAL A 56 57.86 9.90 -34.11
N LEU A 57 59.01 10.36 -33.62
CA LEU A 57 59.08 11.31 -32.51
C LEU A 57 58.42 12.66 -32.84
N ALA A 58 58.67 13.20 -34.04
CA ALA A 58 58.04 14.45 -34.48
C ALA A 58 56.50 14.33 -34.52
N ARG A 59 55.96 13.19 -34.97
CA ARG A 59 54.51 12.93 -34.98
C ARG A 59 53.96 12.74 -33.57
N GLN A 60 54.70 12.10 -32.69
CA GLN A 60 54.33 11.97 -31.27
C GLN A 60 54.33 13.33 -30.56
N ASP A 61 55.33 14.19 -30.83
CA ASP A 61 55.38 15.56 -30.30
C ASP A 61 54.26 16.44 -30.86
N GLU A 62 53.95 16.34 -32.16
CA GLU A 62 52.80 17.04 -32.77
C GLU A 62 51.49 16.57 -32.14
N ALA A 63 51.30 15.25 -31.99
CA ALA A 63 50.15 14.68 -31.31
C ALA A 63 50.05 15.14 -29.85
N ARG A 64 51.18 15.22 -29.15
CA ARG A 64 51.24 15.72 -27.77
C ARG A 64 50.86 17.20 -27.70
N ARG A 65 51.43 18.05 -28.56
CA ARG A 65 51.09 19.48 -28.61
C ARG A 65 49.62 19.70 -28.95
N LYS A 66 49.09 18.93 -29.90
CA LYS A 66 47.66 18.95 -30.24
C LYS A 66 46.80 18.49 -29.06
N ALA A 67 47.18 17.43 -28.36
CA ALA A 67 46.46 16.96 -27.16
C ALA A 67 46.54 17.98 -26.01
N GLU A 68 47.68 18.62 -25.79
CA GLU A 68 47.86 19.70 -24.81
C GLU A 68 46.99 20.91 -25.16
N GLU A 69 46.87 21.25 -26.45
CA GLU A 69 46.01 22.34 -26.92
C GLU A 69 44.52 22.00 -26.74
N GLU A 70 44.10 20.78 -27.08
CA GLU A 70 42.73 20.31 -26.83
C GLU A 70 42.41 20.26 -25.32
N ALA A 71 43.32 19.77 -24.49
CA ALA A 71 43.14 19.72 -23.03
C ALA A 71 43.04 21.10 -22.38
N ARG A 72 43.57 22.16 -23.02
CA ARG A 72 43.41 23.55 -22.57
C ARG A 72 42.01 24.09 -22.88
N LYS A 73 41.29 23.53 -23.85
CA LYS A 73 39.93 23.97 -24.16
C LYS A 73 39.00 23.58 -23.01
N LEU A 74 37.98 24.40 -22.77
CA LEU A 74 36.97 24.12 -21.76
C LEU A 74 36.22 22.82 -22.09
N HIS A 75 36.21 21.86 -21.18
CA HIS A 75 35.53 20.59 -21.36
C HIS A 75 35.12 19.96 -20.02
N LEU A 76 34.37 18.86 -20.11
CA LEU A 76 34.08 17.99 -18.98
C LEU A 76 34.94 16.73 -19.12
N ASP A 77 35.70 16.39 -18.08
CA ASP A 77 36.46 15.15 -18.04
C ASP A 77 35.50 13.94 -18.01
N PRO A 78 35.87 12.79 -18.61
CA PRO A 78 35.05 11.58 -18.63
C PRO A 78 35.12 10.81 -17.29
N VAL A 79 35.15 11.52 -16.16
CA VAL A 79 35.12 10.93 -14.82
C VAL A 79 33.65 10.78 -14.39
N PRO A 80 33.18 9.56 -14.06
CA PRO A 80 31.81 9.36 -13.64
C PRO A 80 31.54 10.07 -12.31
N LEU A 81 30.34 10.65 -12.18
CA LEU A 81 29.91 11.25 -10.92
C LEU A 81 29.72 10.17 -9.84
N PRO A 82 30.01 10.48 -8.57
CA PRO A 82 29.68 9.60 -7.45
C PRO A 82 28.18 9.25 -7.47
N LEU A 83 27.86 8.02 -7.10
CA LEU A 83 26.48 7.55 -6.99
C LEU A 83 25.77 8.26 -5.83
N GLY A 84 24.54 8.73 -6.07
CA GLY A 84 23.66 9.24 -5.01
C GLY A 84 22.66 8.18 -4.53
N ARG A 85 22.00 8.44 -3.41
CA ARG A 85 20.94 7.57 -2.84
C ARG A 85 19.73 8.39 -2.41
N VAL A 86 18.55 7.85 -2.63
CA VAL A 86 17.28 8.50 -2.22
C VAL A 86 17.27 8.76 -0.71
N GLY A 87 16.99 10.01 -0.34
CA GLY A 87 16.91 10.46 1.04
C GLY A 87 18.27 10.67 1.74
N GLU A 88 19.39 10.48 1.05
CA GLU A 88 20.73 10.79 1.58
C GLU A 88 21.26 12.11 1.01
N ALA A 89 22.08 12.83 1.78
CA ALA A 89 22.71 14.05 1.29
C ALA A 89 23.70 13.73 0.16
N TYR A 90 23.52 14.38 -0.98
CA TYR A 90 24.40 14.27 -2.14
C TYR A 90 25.21 15.56 -2.31
N LYS A 91 26.51 15.42 -2.56
CA LYS A 91 27.38 16.54 -2.94
C LYS A 91 28.48 16.03 -3.86
N ALA A 92 28.51 16.52 -5.09
CA ALA A 92 29.55 16.21 -6.08
C ALA A 92 29.87 17.44 -6.92
N LYS A 93 31.09 17.54 -7.43
CA LYS A 93 31.49 18.62 -8.34
C LYS A 93 31.61 18.05 -9.76
N LEU A 94 31.05 18.75 -10.74
CA LEU A 94 31.28 18.43 -12.14
C LEU A 94 32.79 18.50 -12.44
N PRO A 95 33.38 17.48 -13.08
CA PRO A 95 34.82 17.44 -13.37
C PRO A 95 35.14 18.33 -14.57
N ILE A 96 35.03 19.65 -14.39
CA ILE A 96 35.28 20.66 -15.43
C ILE A 96 36.78 20.92 -15.52
N ALA A 97 37.33 20.84 -16.72
CA ALA A 97 38.75 21.05 -17.01
C ALA A 97 38.97 22.02 -18.18
N GLY A 98 40.18 22.57 -18.26
CA GLY A 98 40.56 23.60 -19.24
C GLY A 98 39.84 24.95 -19.04
N GLY A 99 39.93 25.82 -20.05
CA GLY A 99 39.34 27.17 -20.04
C GLY A 99 40.05 28.15 -19.10
N THR A 100 39.53 29.39 -19.08
CA THR A 100 40.03 30.47 -18.22
C THR A 100 39.15 30.63 -16.97
N PRO A 101 39.66 30.36 -15.75
CA PRO A 101 38.88 30.52 -14.53
C PRO A 101 38.39 31.97 -14.30
N PRO A 102 37.27 32.18 -13.58
CA PRO A 102 36.36 31.16 -13.07
C PRO A 102 35.52 30.50 -14.17
N THR A 103 35.39 29.18 -14.08
CA THR A 103 34.45 28.43 -14.90
C THR A 103 33.07 28.42 -14.25
N ARG A 104 32.03 28.32 -15.08
CA ARG A 104 30.64 28.24 -14.66
C ARG A 104 29.92 27.11 -15.39
N ALA A 105 28.97 26.50 -14.71
CA ALA A 105 28.07 25.50 -15.30
C ALA A 105 26.62 25.88 -15.06
N VAL A 106 25.80 25.71 -16.11
CA VAL A 106 24.35 25.83 -16.02
C VAL A 106 23.72 24.61 -16.70
N VAL A 107 22.55 24.18 -16.22
CA VAL A 107 21.80 23.11 -16.88
C VAL A 107 21.39 23.61 -18.27
N ALA A 108 21.71 22.82 -19.31
CA ALA A 108 21.38 23.15 -20.68
C ALA A 108 20.06 22.47 -21.11
N GLY A 109 19.38 23.09 -22.08
CA GLY A 109 18.19 22.52 -22.70
C GLY A 109 17.00 22.33 -21.74
N ALA A 110 16.23 21.26 -21.95
CA ALA A 110 15.07 20.90 -21.16
C ALA A 110 15.37 19.84 -20.08
N THR A 111 16.65 19.62 -19.76
CA THR A 111 17.06 18.61 -18.78
C THR A 111 16.47 18.94 -17.40
N LYS A 112 15.70 17.99 -16.86
CA LYS A 112 15.22 18.05 -15.48
C LYS A 112 16.19 17.28 -14.59
N LEU A 113 16.78 17.96 -13.61
CA LEU A 113 17.51 17.31 -12.53
C LEU A 113 16.55 16.45 -11.68
N PRO A 114 17.03 15.38 -11.03
CA PRO A 114 16.23 14.64 -10.06
C PRO A 114 15.67 15.57 -8.97
N ASP A 115 14.42 15.34 -8.57
CA ASP A 115 13.78 16.11 -7.51
C ASP A 115 14.64 16.14 -6.25
N GLY A 116 14.94 17.35 -5.77
CA GLY A 116 15.79 17.57 -4.59
C GLY A 116 17.28 17.71 -4.87
N ILE A 117 17.72 17.65 -6.14
CA ILE A 117 19.09 17.99 -6.56
C ILE A 117 19.11 19.35 -7.27
N SER A 118 20.11 20.16 -6.96
CA SER A 118 20.38 21.45 -7.60
C SER A 118 21.81 21.52 -8.13
N LEU A 119 22.01 22.28 -9.19
CA LEU A 119 23.34 22.61 -9.74
C LEU A 119 23.66 24.07 -9.40
N ALA A 120 24.74 24.29 -8.66
CA ALA A 120 25.29 25.61 -8.43
C ALA A 120 26.17 26.06 -9.60
N ALA A 121 26.31 27.38 -9.77
CA ALA A 121 27.04 27.96 -10.90
C ALA A 121 28.52 27.58 -10.94
N ASP A 122 29.12 27.15 -9.83
CA ASP A 122 30.50 26.67 -9.74
C ASP A 122 30.67 25.19 -10.16
N GLY A 123 29.59 24.56 -10.65
CA GLY A 123 29.55 23.16 -11.05
C GLY A 123 29.27 22.19 -9.90
N THR A 124 28.93 22.66 -8.70
CA THR A 124 28.58 21.78 -7.57
C THR A 124 27.13 21.29 -7.67
N LEU A 125 26.94 19.98 -7.78
CA LEU A 125 25.65 19.30 -7.61
C LEU A 125 25.44 19.01 -6.13
N SER A 126 24.31 19.44 -5.57
CA SER A 126 23.98 19.18 -4.16
C SER A 126 22.49 19.08 -3.87
N GLY A 127 22.15 18.39 -2.79
CA GLY A 127 20.80 18.30 -2.25
C GLY A 127 20.48 16.91 -1.69
N THR A 128 19.20 16.58 -1.57
CA THR A 128 18.72 15.27 -1.10
C THR A 128 17.72 14.74 -2.11
N PRO A 129 18.10 13.76 -2.95
CA PRO A 129 17.26 13.30 -4.04
C PRO A 129 16.06 12.51 -3.50
N ARG A 130 14.90 12.68 -4.13
CA ARG A 130 13.62 12.07 -3.72
C ARG A 130 13.19 10.88 -4.56
N ALA A 131 13.78 10.73 -5.74
CA ALA A 131 13.50 9.63 -6.67
C ALA A 131 14.79 8.98 -7.16
N ALA A 132 14.78 7.66 -7.28
CA ALA A 132 15.86 6.91 -7.89
C ALA A 132 15.77 6.98 -9.42
N GLY A 133 16.91 6.88 -10.10
CA GLY A 133 16.97 6.90 -11.56
C GLY A 133 18.34 7.31 -12.08
N THR A 134 18.51 7.16 -13.39
CA THR A 134 19.66 7.70 -14.13
C THR A 134 19.19 8.87 -14.97
N THR A 135 19.79 10.04 -14.77
CA THR A 135 19.52 11.25 -15.53
C THR A 135 20.73 11.59 -16.40
N LYS A 136 20.50 11.70 -17.71
CA LYS A 136 21.47 12.32 -18.62
C LYS A 136 21.47 13.83 -18.37
N LEU A 137 22.50 14.30 -17.68
CA LEU A 137 22.68 15.69 -17.31
C LEU A 137 23.40 16.43 -18.44
N GLU A 138 22.68 17.29 -19.15
CA GLU A 138 23.24 18.19 -20.17
C GLU A 138 23.55 19.55 -19.52
N VAL A 139 24.76 20.06 -19.73
CA VAL A 139 25.25 21.31 -19.14
C VAL A 139 25.92 22.19 -20.18
N GLU A 140 25.70 23.50 -20.09
CA GLU A 140 26.49 24.51 -20.79
C GLU A 140 27.58 24.97 -19.82
N LEU A 141 28.83 24.73 -20.21
CA LEU A 141 30.01 25.23 -19.52
C LEU A 141 30.38 26.57 -20.12
N SER A 142 30.79 27.51 -19.26
CA SER A 142 31.37 28.79 -19.68
C SER A 142 32.60 29.16 -18.86
N ASP A 143 33.45 29.99 -19.41
CA ASP A 143 34.66 30.49 -18.74
C ASP A 143 34.73 32.03 -18.74
N ALA A 144 35.73 32.59 -18.07
CA ALA A 144 35.88 34.05 -17.95
C ALA A 144 36.34 34.73 -19.25
N ALA A 145 36.90 33.96 -20.20
CA ALA A 145 37.27 34.44 -21.52
C ALA A 145 36.09 34.45 -22.51
N GLY A 146 34.93 33.93 -22.09
CA GLY A 146 33.71 33.88 -22.90
C GLY A 146 33.55 32.61 -23.74
N ALA A 147 34.40 31.60 -23.55
CA ALA A 147 34.21 30.30 -24.18
C ALA A 147 32.93 29.64 -23.66
N LYS A 148 32.21 28.95 -24.55
CA LYS A 148 31.00 28.19 -24.22
C LYS A 148 31.03 26.81 -24.87
N VAL A 149 30.75 25.77 -24.08
CA VAL A 149 30.76 24.37 -24.55
C VAL A 149 29.59 23.61 -23.93
N ASN A 150 28.83 22.90 -24.76
CA ASN A 150 27.82 21.95 -24.29
C ASN A 150 28.47 20.61 -24.02
N ALA A 151 28.23 20.06 -22.83
CA ALA A 151 28.71 18.76 -22.39
C ALA A 151 27.57 17.96 -21.75
N ALA A 152 27.76 16.65 -21.64
CA ALA A 152 26.81 15.77 -20.97
C ALA A 152 27.54 14.78 -20.07
N THR A 153 26.89 14.43 -18.96
CA THR A 153 27.32 13.37 -18.04
C THR A 153 26.10 12.62 -17.49
N GLU A 154 26.31 11.52 -16.79
CA GLU A 154 25.25 10.77 -16.14
C GLU A 154 25.26 11.01 -14.64
N LEU A 155 24.10 11.39 -14.10
CA LEU A 155 23.84 11.40 -12.66
C LEU A 155 22.98 10.19 -12.32
N ARG A 156 23.51 9.29 -11.51
CA ARG A 156 22.80 8.08 -11.08
C ARG A 156 22.46 8.14 -9.60
N ILE A 157 21.16 8.14 -9.31
CA ILE A 157 20.59 8.05 -7.96
C ILE A 157 20.02 6.65 -7.76
N LEU A 158 20.55 5.92 -6.77
CA LEU A 158 20.07 4.61 -6.39
C LEU A 158 18.90 4.71 -5.41
N PRO A 159 18.00 3.71 -5.38
CA PRO A 159 17.06 3.60 -4.27
C PRO A 159 17.82 3.34 -2.95
N ARG A 160 17.14 3.58 -1.83
CA ARG A 160 17.64 3.17 -0.52
C ARG A 160 17.83 1.65 -0.49
N PRO A 161 18.88 1.12 0.16
CA PRO A 161 19.05 -0.32 0.34
C PRO A 161 17.82 -0.91 1.05
N GLU A 162 17.15 -1.87 0.41
CA GLU A 162 15.91 -2.45 0.93
C GLU A 162 15.74 -3.90 0.44
N ILE A 163 15.20 -4.76 1.31
CA ILE A 163 14.69 -6.09 0.93
C ILE A 163 13.25 -5.94 0.45
N THR A 164 13.00 -6.23 -0.83
CA THR A 164 11.70 -6.02 -1.47
C THR A 164 10.72 -7.17 -1.27
N THR A 165 11.20 -8.35 -0.86
CA THR A 165 10.33 -9.48 -0.53
C THR A 165 9.45 -9.15 0.68
N ALA A 166 8.15 -9.01 0.45
CA ALA A 166 7.19 -8.63 1.49
C ALA A 166 6.60 -9.81 2.25
N SER A 167 6.45 -10.96 1.60
CA SER A 167 5.89 -12.18 2.17
C SER A 167 6.55 -13.39 1.55
N LEU A 168 6.64 -14.48 2.31
CA LEU A 168 7.10 -15.77 1.81
C LEU A 168 5.90 -16.65 1.40
N PRO A 169 6.01 -17.45 0.32
CA PRO A 169 5.04 -18.49 0.04
C PRO A 169 4.89 -19.42 1.24
N GLU A 170 3.67 -19.89 1.49
CA GLU A 170 3.39 -20.90 2.52
C GLU A 170 4.21 -22.18 2.26
N ALA A 171 4.81 -22.73 3.32
CA ALA A 171 5.48 -24.01 3.29
C ALA A 171 4.56 -25.10 3.88
N ILE A 172 4.77 -26.35 3.45
CA ILE A 172 4.01 -27.49 3.96
C ILE A 172 4.97 -28.46 4.66
N LEU A 173 4.57 -28.92 5.84
CA LEU A 173 5.27 -29.91 6.64
C LEU A 173 5.63 -31.13 5.79
N GLY A 174 6.90 -31.52 5.82
CA GLY A 174 7.41 -32.68 5.09
C GLY A 174 7.54 -32.50 3.57
N GLN A 175 7.22 -31.32 3.01
CA GLN A 175 7.37 -31.04 1.58
C GLN A 175 8.59 -30.16 1.29
N THR A 176 9.21 -30.37 0.12
CA THR A 176 10.31 -29.52 -0.33
C THR A 176 9.81 -28.10 -0.55
N TYR A 177 10.46 -27.16 0.11
CA TYR A 177 10.22 -25.73 0.01
C TYR A 177 11.38 -25.03 -0.70
N ARG A 178 11.08 -24.01 -1.51
CA ARG A 178 12.08 -23.12 -2.11
C ARG A 178 11.50 -21.73 -2.35
N ALA A 179 12.15 -20.70 -1.80
CA ALA A 179 11.81 -19.30 -2.02
C ALA A 179 13.08 -18.46 -2.22
N GLN A 180 13.02 -17.45 -3.09
CA GLN A 180 14.11 -16.52 -3.38
C GLN A 180 13.78 -15.15 -2.79
N LEU A 181 14.70 -14.61 -1.99
CA LEU A 181 14.62 -13.23 -1.50
C LEU A 181 15.16 -12.26 -2.56
N ALA A 182 14.58 -11.07 -2.60
CA ALA A 182 14.94 -9.99 -3.51
C ALA A 182 15.23 -8.70 -2.73
N ALA A 183 16.16 -7.90 -3.26
CA ALA A 183 16.58 -6.62 -2.68
C ALA A 183 16.96 -5.62 -3.76
N VAL A 184 16.93 -4.33 -3.43
CA VAL A 184 17.28 -3.21 -4.31
C VAL A 184 18.18 -2.22 -3.57
N GLY A 185 18.84 -1.33 -4.33
CA GLY A 185 19.70 -0.28 -3.76
C GLY A 185 21.12 -0.74 -3.47
N PHE A 186 21.57 -1.85 -4.04
CA PHE A 186 22.93 -2.36 -3.90
C PHE A 186 23.68 -2.27 -5.22
N THR A 187 25.00 -2.15 -5.16
CA THR A 187 25.88 -2.03 -6.34
C THR A 187 26.88 -3.16 -6.46
N GLY A 188 27.22 -3.79 -5.33
CA GLY A 188 28.10 -4.97 -5.30
C GLY A 188 27.32 -6.29 -5.30
N PRO A 189 28.05 -7.43 -5.32
CA PRO A 189 27.45 -8.75 -5.16
C PRO A 189 26.79 -8.88 -3.79
N LEU A 190 25.54 -9.35 -3.78
CA LEU A 190 24.76 -9.51 -2.55
C LEU A 190 25.22 -10.73 -1.75
N ARG A 191 25.27 -10.57 -0.43
CA ARG A 191 25.50 -11.64 0.54
C ARG A 191 24.38 -11.62 1.56
N TRP A 192 23.64 -12.71 1.61
CA TRP A 192 22.50 -12.89 2.49
C TRP A 192 22.89 -13.64 3.76
N GLN A 193 22.29 -13.23 4.87
CA GLN A 193 22.26 -13.98 6.13
C GLN A 193 20.79 -14.13 6.51
N ILE A 194 20.33 -15.38 6.58
CA ILE A 194 18.93 -15.70 6.86
C ILE A 194 18.92 -16.54 8.13
N ALA A 195 18.23 -16.04 9.15
CA ALA A 195 18.11 -16.66 10.46
C ALA A 195 16.64 -16.89 10.84
N THR A 196 16.42 -17.52 12.00
CA THR A 196 15.09 -17.80 12.58
C THR A 196 14.16 -18.59 11.64
N LEU A 197 14.74 -19.50 10.86
CA LEU A 197 14.01 -20.41 9.98
C LEU A 197 13.36 -21.57 10.76
N PRO A 198 12.21 -22.10 10.31
CA PRO A 198 11.64 -23.34 10.81
C PRO A 198 12.64 -24.51 10.72
N ALA A 199 12.54 -25.47 11.65
CA ALA A 199 13.35 -26.69 11.61
C ALA A 199 13.20 -27.39 10.25
N GLY A 200 14.33 -27.80 9.66
CA GLY A 200 14.38 -28.44 8.34
C GLY A 200 14.50 -27.48 7.15
N LEU A 201 14.42 -26.15 7.36
CA LEU A 201 14.75 -25.15 6.35
C LEU A 201 16.12 -24.52 6.60
N GLY A 202 16.80 -24.14 5.52
CA GLY A 202 18.08 -23.43 5.53
C GLY A 202 18.09 -22.27 4.54
N GLY A 203 18.89 -21.25 4.84
CA GLY A 203 19.12 -20.09 3.97
C GLY A 203 20.49 -20.14 3.32
N SER A 204 20.59 -19.75 2.05
CA SER A 204 21.87 -19.61 1.32
C SER A 204 22.37 -18.17 1.30
N ALA A 205 23.67 -18.00 1.03
CA ALA A 205 24.29 -16.69 0.83
C ALA A 205 23.76 -15.93 -0.41
N ASP A 206 23.09 -16.63 -1.33
CA ASP A 206 22.45 -16.08 -2.53
C ASP A 206 20.98 -15.67 -2.28
N GLY A 207 20.50 -15.79 -1.05
CA GLY A 207 19.15 -15.38 -0.66
C GLY A 207 18.07 -16.43 -0.92
N VAL A 208 18.44 -17.70 -1.09
CA VAL A 208 17.47 -18.81 -1.25
C VAL A 208 17.15 -19.40 0.11
N ILE A 209 15.87 -19.50 0.45
CA ILE A 209 15.37 -20.33 1.54
C ILE A 209 14.93 -21.66 0.94
N SER A 210 15.46 -22.78 1.43
CA SER A 210 15.11 -24.10 0.92
C SER A 210 15.25 -25.20 1.97
N GLY A 211 14.56 -26.33 1.76
CA GLY A 211 14.63 -27.50 2.63
C GLY A 211 13.27 -28.16 2.76
N THR A 212 13.09 -28.94 3.81
CA THR A 212 11.84 -29.64 4.10
C THR A 212 11.46 -29.36 5.55
N PRO A 213 10.43 -28.55 5.83
CA PRO A 213 10.14 -28.15 7.20
C PRO A 213 9.58 -29.33 8.00
N THR A 214 9.95 -29.40 9.28
CA THR A 214 9.57 -30.49 10.21
C THR A 214 8.70 -30.02 11.38
N ALA A 215 8.37 -28.73 11.44
CA ALA A 215 7.49 -28.15 12.44
C ALA A 215 6.51 -27.19 11.77
N THR A 216 5.26 -27.21 12.22
CA THR A 216 4.21 -26.28 11.78
C THR A 216 4.17 -25.05 12.66
N GLY A 217 3.60 -23.97 12.13
CA GLY A 217 3.49 -22.69 12.82
C GLY A 217 3.77 -21.51 11.92
N THR A 218 3.66 -20.31 12.47
CA THR A 218 4.13 -19.08 11.83
C THR A 218 5.49 -18.73 12.39
N PHE A 219 6.47 -18.57 11.52
CA PHE A 219 7.86 -18.29 11.88
C PHE A 219 8.28 -16.95 11.30
N THR A 220 8.79 -16.05 12.14
CA THR A 220 9.30 -14.76 11.70
C THR A 220 10.76 -14.93 11.27
N VAL A 221 11.00 -14.98 9.96
CA VAL A 221 12.31 -15.14 9.33
C VAL A 221 13.05 -13.80 9.34
N ASN A 222 14.27 -13.80 9.87
CA ASN A 222 15.14 -12.62 9.86
C ASN A 222 16.09 -12.67 8.66
N ALA A 223 15.83 -11.83 7.66
CA ALA A 223 16.66 -11.71 6.48
C ALA A 223 17.54 -10.45 6.57
N GLN A 224 18.84 -10.62 6.35
CA GLN A 224 19.80 -9.53 6.22
C GLN A 224 20.54 -9.68 4.90
N VAL A 225 20.80 -8.57 4.25
CA VAL A 225 21.54 -8.52 2.98
C VAL A 225 22.56 -7.39 3.00
N SER A 226 23.74 -7.65 2.46
CA SER A 226 24.82 -6.68 2.32
C SER A 226 25.56 -6.86 0.99
N ASP A 227 26.06 -5.76 0.42
CA ASP A 227 27.00 -5.79 -0.71
C ASP A 227 28.46 -5.46 -0.32
N GLY A 228 28.74 -5.48 1.00
CA GLY A 228 30.04 -5.10 1.58
C GLY A 228 30.18 -3.61 1.88
N THR A 229 29.31 -2.75 1.32
CA THR A 229 29.33 -1.29 1.59
C THR A 229 28.10 -0.85 2.39
N VAL A 230 26.94 -1.37 2.02
CA VAL A 230 25.66 -1.07 2.70
C VAL A 230 24.97 -2.36 3.12
N SER A 231 24.01 -2.24 4.05
CA SER A 231 23.19 -3.36 4.51
C SER A 231 21.72 -2.98 4.66
N ALA A 232 20.86 -3.98 4.57
CA ALA A 232 19.44 -3.88 4.90
C ALA A 232 18.99 -5.13 5.67
N ASN A 233 17.97 -4.98 6.52
CA ASN A 233 17.33 -6.08 7.22
C ASN A 233 15.82 -6.04 7.05
N ARG A 234 15.17 -7.19 7.19
CA ARG A 234 13.71 -7.31 7.17
C ARG A 234 13.29 -8.58 7.89
N LEU A 235 12.24 -8.46 8.71
CA LEU A 235 11.51 -9.60 9.25
C LEU A 235 10.40 -9.97 8.27
N ILE A 236 10.30 -11.25 7.91
CA ILE A 236 9.31 -11.76 6.97
C ILE A 236 8.67 -13.01 7.58
N ASP A 237 7.35 -13.05 7.67
CA ASP A 237 6.66 -14.22 8.19
C ASP A 237 6.60 -15.36 7.15
N LEU A 238 6.86 -16.57 7.63
CA LEU A 238 6.70 -17.82 6.91
C LEU A 238 5.68 -18.69 7.65
N LEU A 239 4.54 -18.93 7.01
CA LEU A 239 3.58 -19.91 7.47
C LEU A 239 4.02 -21.31 7.04
N VAL A 240 4.13 -22.23 7.99
CA VAL A 240 4.30 -23.67 7.75
C VAL A 240 3.06 -24.40 8.23
N SER A 241 2.31 -24.99 7.30
CA SER A 241 1.11 -25.78 7.60
C SER A 241 1.39 -27.28 7.62
N ASP A 242 0.60 -28.03 8.39
CA ASP A 242 0.66 -29.51 8.45
C ASP A 242 0.22 -30.17 7.13
N SER A 243 -0.64 -29.49 6.37
CA SER A 243 -1.21 -29.92 5.11
C SER A 243 -1.97 -28.76 4.46
N PHE A 244 -2.69 -29.03 3.37
CA PHE A 244 -3.70 -28.13 2.82
C PHE A 244 -4.91 -28.01 3.75
N ALA A 245 -5.67 -26.92 3.66
CA ALA A 245 -6.85 -26.68 4.49
C ALA A 245 -7.91 -25.84 3.73
N PRO A 246 -9.16 -25.71 4.21
CA PRO A 246 -10.11 -24.77 3.63
C PRO A 246 -9.55 -23.35 3.68
N ALA A 247 -9.69 -22.57 2.61
CA ALA A 247 -9.23 -21.18 2.60
C ALA A 247 -10.14 -20.26 3.43
N GLU A 248 -11.39 -20.67 3.68
CA GLU A 248 -12.42 -19.90 4.34
C GLU A 248 -13.14 -20.75 5.39
N ASP A 249 -13.27 -20.22 6.61
CA ASP A 249 -14.08 -20.75 7.72
C ASP A 249 -14.29 -19.61 8.75
N PRO A 250 -15.53 -19.21 9.10
CA PRO A 250 -16.82 -19.74 8.65
C PRO A 250 -17.15 -19.40 7.19
N LEU A 251 -18.04 -20.17 6.58
CA LEU A 251 -18.60 -19.91 5.24
C LEU A 251 -19.58 -18.72 5.27
N PRO A 252 -19.85 -18.08 4.11
CA PRO A 252 -20.86 -17.05 4.01
C PRO A 252 -22.22 -17.53 4.52
N ALA A 253 -22.88 -16.71 5.34
CA ALA A 253 -24.14 -17.10 5.95
C ALA A 253 -25.22 -17.41 4.90
N ALA A 254 -25.90 -18.54 5.04
CA ALA A 254 -27.02 -18.94 4.19
C ALA A 254 -28.36 -18.53 4.82
N THR A 255 -29.46 -18.69 4.08
CA THR A 255 -30.83 -18.55 4.61
C THR A 255 -31.52 -19.91 4.51
N VAL A 256 -32.19 -20.31 5.59
CA VAL A 256 -32.89 -21.61 5.65
C VAL A 256 -33.88 -21.77 4.49
N SER A 257 -33.97 -22.98 3.96
CA SER A 257 -34.83 -23.38 2.84
C SER A 257 -34.63 -22.60 1.53
N THR A 258 -33.56 -21.81 1.42
CA THR A 258 -33.28 -20.95 0.27
C THR A 258 -32.08 -21.50 -0.52
N PRO A 259 -32.09 -21.44 -1.88
CA PRO A 259 -30.94 -21.87 -2.67
C PRO A 259 -29.65 -21.14 -2.28
N TYR A 260 -28.67 -21.91 -1.82
CA TYR A 260 -27.32 -21.50 -1.49
C TYR A 260 -26.34 -22.08 -2.50
N GLN A 261 -25.39 -21.28 -2.96
CA GLN A 261 -24.27 -21.72 -3.78
C GLN A 261 -23.00 -20.99 -3.35
N HIS A 262 -21.96 -21.74 -3.03
CA HIS A 262 -20.64 -21.19 -2.68
C HIS A 262 -19.53 -22.10 -3.19
N ARG A 263 -18.43 -21.51 -3.66
CA ARG A 263 -17.28 -22.28 -4.13
C ARG A 263 -16.23 -22.36 -3.03
N LEU A 264 -16.03 -23.56 -2.52
CA LEU A 264 -14.97 -23.87 -1.56
C LEU A 264 -13.62 -23.84 -2.26
N THR A 265 -12.64 -23.26 -1.58
CA THR A 265 -11.24 -23.21 -2.03
C THR A 265 -10.32 -23.75 -0.94
N VAL A 266 -9.15 -24.21 -1.36
CA VAL A 266 -8.15 -24.84 -0.49
C VAL A 266 -6.93 -23.94 -0.44
N ARG A 267 -6.43 -23.64 0.76
CA ARG A 267 -5.11 -23.06 0.95
C ARG A 267 -4.07 -24.17 1.00
N GLY A 268 -2.95 -23.98 0.30
CA GLY A 268 -1.88 -24.97 0.19
C GLY A 268 -1.23 -25.00 -1.21
N PRO A 269 -0.46 -26.07 -1.52
CA PRO A 269 0.24 -26.22 -2.79
C PRO A 269 -0.67 -26.13 -4.02
N THR A 270 -0.14 -25.60 -5.12
CA THR A 270 -0.85 -25.62 -6.40
C THR A 270 -0.93 -27.04 -6.95
N GLN A 271 -2.07 -27.67 -6.77
CA GLN A 271 -2.38 -29.01 -7.26
C GLN A 271 -3.90 -29.19 -7.34
N GLU A 272 -4.34 -30.32 -7.91
CA GLU A 272 -5.77 -30.65 -7.89
C GLU A 272 -6.20 -31.10 -6.48
N TYR A 273 -7.32 -30.54 -6.04
CA TYR A 273 -8.01 -30.92 -4.81
C TYR A 273 -9.42 -31.40 -5.14
N ARG A 274 -9.83 -32.47 -4.47
CA ARG A 274 -11.19 -33.02 -4.55
C ARG A 274 -11.87 -32.94 -3.20
N TRP A 275 -13.07 -32.36 -3.18
CA TRP A 275 -13.92 -32.30 -2.00
C TRP A 275 -14.86 -33.49 -1.93
N SER A 276 -15.11 -33.99 -0.73
CA SER A 276 -16.25 -34.85 -0.45
C SER A 276 -16.90 -34.43 0.86
N MET A 277 -18.22 -34.56 0.94
CA MET A 277 -19.00 -34.22 2.12
C MET A 277 -20.01 -35.35 2.31
N PRO A 278 -19.76 -36.30 3.24
CA PRO A 278 -20.59 -37.50 3.37
C PRO A 278 -22.02 -37.19 3.79
N SER A 279 -22.23 -36.14 4.59
CA SER A 279 -23.54 -35.72 5.07
C SER A 279 -23.59 -34.21 5.23
N ALA A 280 -24.62 -33.61 4.65
CA ALA A 280 -24.99 -32.21 4.86
C ALA A 280 -26.50 -32.05 4.58
N PRO A 281 -27.36 -31.85 5.59
CA PRO A 281 -28.81 -31.70 5.38
C PRO A 281 -29.13 -30.57 4.39
N GLY A 282 -29.86 -30.90 3.32
CA GLY A 282 -30.22 -29.96 2.26
C GLY A 282 -29.09 -29.48 1.35
N LEU A 283 -27.83 -29.89 1.57
CA LEU A 283 -26.65 -29.41 0.84
C LEU A 283 -25.85 -30.56 0.21
N ARG A 284 -25.12 -30.24 -0.85
CA ARG A 284 -24.20 -31.17 -1.53
C ARG A 284 -22.96 -30.43 -1.99
N VAL A 285 -21.82 -31.10 -1.96
CA VAL A 285 -20.56 -30.58 -2.53
C VAL A 285 -20.21 -31.38 -3.79
N THR A 286 -19.78 -30.72 -4.85
CA THR A 286 -19.14 -31.40 -5.99
C THR A 286 -17.66 -31.67 -5.68
N PRO A 287 -17.01 -32.64 -6.35
CA PRO A 287 -15.57 -32.85 -6.19
C PRO A 287 -14.73 -31.60 -6.45
N GLU A 288 -15.18 -30.69 -7.30
CA GLU A 288 -14.51 -29.42 -7.64
C GLU A 288 -14.72 -28.32 -6.59
N GLY A 289 -15.44 -28.62 -5.50
CA GLY A 289 -15.66 -27.71 -4.37
C GLY A 289 -16.89 -26.81 -4.50
N LEU A 290 -17.83 -27.06 -5.42
CA LEU A 290 -19.09 -26.30 -5.45
C LEU A 290 -20.04 -26.85 -4.38
N LEU A 291 -20.26 -26.09 -3.31
CA LEU A 291 -21.27 -26.37 -2.27
C LEU A 291 -22.60 -25.72 -2.70
N ALA A 292 -23.64 -26.53 -2.89
CA ALA A 292 -24.93 -26.07 -3.36
C ALA A 292 -26.10 -26.82 -2.70
N GLY A 293 -27.27 -26.19 -2.62
CA GLY A 293 -28.50 -26.80 -2.11
C GLY A 293 -29.35 -25.79 -1.34
N SER A 294 -30.28 -26.27 -0.52
CA SER A 294 -31.11 -25.43 0.35
C SER A 294 -30.98 -25.95 1.79
N PRO A 295 -30.28 -25.25 2.70
CA PRO A 295 -30.07 -25.74 4.05
C PRO A 295 -31.39 -25.89 4.80
N GLU A 296 -31.55 -26.98 5.55
CA GLU A 296 -32.83 -27.35 6.16
C GLU A 296 -33.05 -26.76 7.57
N GLN A 297 -31.97 -26.42 8.27
CA GLN A 297 -32.01 -25.98 9.65
C GLN A 297 -31.27 -24.65 9.86
N ALA A 298 -31.95 -23.69 10.49
CA ALA A 298 -31.34 -22.44 10.93
C ALA A 298 -30.43 -22.66 12.16
N GLY A 299 -29.41 -21.83 12.31
CA GLY A 299 -28.39 -21.89 13.36
C GLY A 299 -26.97 -22.11 12.82
N GLU A 300 -26.05 -22.36 13.73
CA GLU A 300 -24.66 -22.69 13.42
C GLU A 300 -24.55 -24.15 12.98
N ASN A 301 -24.44 -24.39 11.68
CA ASN A 301 -24.32 -25.73 11.12
C ASN A 301 -22.83 -26.10 11.00
N SER A 302 -22.49 -27.35 11.35
CA SER A 302 -21.14 -27.89 11.20
C SER A 302 -21.15 -28.97 10.12
N LEU A 303 -20.42 -28.72 9.03
CA LEU A 303 -20.36 -29.60 7.87
C LEU A 303 -19.04 -30.37 7.87
N ALA A 304 -19.11 -31.68 8.06
CA ALA A 304 -17.95 -32.56 7.97
C ALA A 304 -17.60 -32.83 6.50
N ALA A 305 -16.38 -32.48 6.09
CA ALA A 305 -15.88 -32.70 4.73
C ALA A 305 -14.49 -33.34 4.74
N VAL A 306 -14.11 -33.89 3.60
CA VAL A 306 -12.76 -34.40 3.34
C VAL A 306 -12.22 -33.69 2.11
N ILE A 307 -11.00 -33.19 2.23
CA ILE A 307 -10.23 -32.69 1.09
C ILE A 307 -9.22 -33.78 0.73
N ALA A 308 -9.25 -34.26 -0.50
CA ALA A 308 -8.28 -35.19 -1.05
C ALA A 308 -7.40 -34.46 -2.07
N ALA A 309 -6.09 -34.55 -1.89
CA ALA A 309 -5.11 -34.03 -2.82
C ALA A 309 -4.74 -35.04 -3.89
N ALA A 310 -4.28 -34.55 -5.05
CA ALA A 310 -3.75 -35.37 -6.13
C ALA A 310 -2.57 -36.26 -5.72
N ASP A 311 -1.80 -35.86 -4.70
CA ASP A 311 -0.68 -36.61 -4.14
C ASP A 311 -1.10 -37.73 -3.16
N GLY A 312 -2.41 -37.99 -3.03
CA GLY A 312 -2.97 -39.07 -2.21
C GLY A 312 -3.22 -38.70 -0.75
N ARG A 313 -2.75 -37.53 -0.28
CA ARG A 313 -3.07 -37.05 1.08
C ARG A 313 -4.56 -36.75 1.20
N ARG A 314 -5.09 -36.96 2.40
CA ARG A 314 -6.47 -36.62 2.77
C ARG A 314 -6.48 -35.83 4.06
N ARG A 315 -7.40 -34.88 4.17
CA ARG A 315 -7.65 -34.11 5.40
C ARG A 315 -9.13 -34.08 5.69
N GLU A 316 -9.50 -34.52 6.89
CA GLU A 316 -10.83 -34.33 7.44
C GLU A 316 -10.93 -32.91 8.01
N VAL A 317 -12.02 -32.22 7.69
CA VAL A 317 -12.25 -30.83 8.07
C VAL A 317 -13.71 -30.65 8.49
N THR A 318 -13.96 -29.67 9.34
CA THR A 318 -15.30 -29.25 9.73
C THR A 318 -15.46 -27.78 9.34
N LEU A 319 -16.43 -27.48 8.48
CA LEU A 319 -16.75 -26.11 8.05
C LEU A 319 -17.93 -25.60 8.84
N ARG A 320 -17.85 -24.37 9.38
CA ARG A 320 -19.01 -23.70 9.98
C ARG A 320 -19.81 -22.98 8.90
N LEU A 321 -21.11 -23.27 8.82
CA LEU A 321 -22.07 -22.56 7.98
C LEU A 321 -23.15 -21.93 8.87
N PRO A 322 -23.10 -20.61 9.10
CA PRO A 322 -24.21 -19.90 9.72
C PRO A 322 -25.42 -19.96 8.78
N VAL A 323 -26.57 -20.42 9.29
CA VAL A 323 -27.83 -20.44 8.53
C VAL A 323 -28.85 -19.56 9.25
N ASN A 324 -29.18 -18.43 8.64
CA ASN A 324 -30.17 -17.51 9.18
C ASN A 324 -31.59 -18.08 8.98
N PRO A 325 -32.54 -17.81 9.90
CA PRO A 325 -33.95 -18.09 9.65
C PRO A 325 -34.45 -17.28 8.44
N LEU A 326 -35.63 -17.61 7.90
CA LEU A 326 -36.22 -16.82 6.81
C LEU A 326 -36.40 -15.35 7.23
N PRO A 327 -36.29 -14.39 6.30
CA PRO A 327 -36.52 -12.99 6.61
C PRO A 327 -37.96 -12.79 7.07
N LEU A 328 -38.13 -12.00 8.14
CA LEU A 328 -39.41 -11.61 8.70
C LEU A 328 -39.39 -10.10 8.96
N ILE A 329 -40.39 -9.40 8.45
CA ILE A 329 -40.57 -7.97 8.67
C ILE A 329 -41.44 -7.80 9.93
N ALA A 330 -41.01 -6.94 10.86
CA ALA A 330 -41.84 -6.60 12.01
C ALA A 330 -43.06 -5.78 11.56
N SER A 331 -44.25 -6.18 11.97
CA SER A 331 -45.53 -5.53 11.63
C SER A 331 -45.99 -4.51 12.70
N ASP A 332 -45.09 -4.07 13.58
CA ASP A 332 -45.42 -3.07 14.59
C ASP A 332 -45.87 -1.77 13.91
N PRO A 333 -46.97 -1.13 14.36
CA PRO A 333 -47.39 0.15 13.80
C PRO A 333 -46.28 1.19 13.89
N VAL A 334 -45.95 1.80 12.76
CA VAL A 334 -44.96 2.89 12.71
C VAL A 334 -45.67 4.20 12.98
N GLN A 335 -45.32 4.83 14.11
CA GLN A 335 -45.82 6.15 14.47
C GLN A 335 -44.99 7.23 13.78
N LEU A 336 -45.69 8.11 13.06
CA LEU A 336 -45.15 9.31 12.43
C LEU A 336 -45.92 10.52 12.97
N ARG A 337 -45.35 11.73 12.84
CA ARG A 337 -46.02 12.98 13.25
C ARG A 337 -46.13 13.91 12.06
N ALA A 338 -47.33 14.45 11.82
CA ALA A 338 -47.56 15.41 10.75
C ALA A 338 -46.67 16.65 10.91
N GLY A 339 -46.05 17.09 9.82
CA GLY A 339 -45.12 18.24 9.78
C GLY A 339 -43.72 17.99 10.35
N SER A 340 -43.44 16.80 10.90
CA SER A 340 -42.11 16.44 11.43
C SER A 340 -41.34 15.55 10.44
N PRO A 341 -40.00 15.67 10.34
CA PRO A 341 -39.19 14.77 9.52
C PRO A 341 -39.22 13.35 10.08
N ALA A 342 -39.56 12.39 9.22
CA ALA A 342 -39.49 10.96 9.46
C ALA A 342 -38.12 10.42 9.02
N ASP A 343 -37.50 9.59 9.85
CA ASP A 343 -36.31 8.79 9.49
C ASP A 343 -36.34 7.44 10.25
N GLN A 344 -37.33 6.61 9.93
CA GLN A 344 -37.59 5.36 10.64
C GLN A 344 -37.12 4.16 9.81
N ALA A 345 -36.24 3.32 10.37
CA ALA A 345 -35.89 2.05 9.75
C ALA A 345 -36.96 0.99 10.02
N LEU A 346 -37.37 0.26 8.98
CA LEU A 346 -38.20 -0.94 9.14
C LEU A 346 -37.35 -2.03 9.80
N LYS A 347 -37.93 -2.72 10.79
CA LYS A 347 -37.24 -3.78 11.52
C LYS A 347 -37.43 -5.10 10.79
N VAL A 348 -36.33 -5.83 10.63
CA VAL A 348 -36.27 -7.18 10.06
C VAL A 348 -35.57 -8.11 11.03
N THR A 349 -36.05 -9.34 11.15
CA THR A 349 -35.33 -10.47 11.75
C THR A 349 -35.09 -11.55 10.69
N GLY A 350 -34.00 -12.30 10.81
CA GLY A 350 -33.64 -13.35 9.85
C GLY A 350 -33.21 -12.83 8.47
N GLY A 351 -33.04 -13.76 7.53
CA GLY A 351 -32.47 -13.54 6.20
C GLY A 351 -30.99 -13.16 6.23
N THR A 352 -30.33 -13.24 5.08
CA THR A 352 -28.92 -12.83 4.95
C THR A 352 -28.79 -11.50 4.22
N PRO A 353 -28.18 -10.46 4.81
CA PRO A 353 -27.98 -9.17 4.15
C PRO A 353 -27.02 -9.26 2.94
N PRO A 354 -27.08 -8.34 1.97
CA PRO A 354 -27.91 -7.14 1.97
C PRO A 354 -29.39 -7.44 1.68
N TYR A 355 -30.24 -6.56 2.19
CA TYR A 355 -31.68 -6.61 1.99
C TYR A 355 -32.13 -5.64 0.90
N ALA A 356 -33.15 -6.01 0.14
CA ALA A 356 -33.83 -5.17 -0.84
C ALA A 356 -35.29 -4.99 -0.43
N TRP A 357 -35.70 -3.75 -0.23
CA TRP A 357 -37.05 -3.37 0.16
C TRP A 357 -37.86 -2.86 -1.03
N SER A 358 -39.14 -3.16 -1.07
CA SER A 358 -40.08 -2.63 -2.08
C SER A 358 -41.50 -2.53 -1.52
N ILE A 359 -42.31 -1.65 -2.10
CA ILE A 359 -43.75 -1.59 -1.80
C ILE A 359 -44.47 -2.44 -2.83
N GLN A 360 -45.31 -3.36 -2.36
CA GLN A 360 -46.11 -4.25 -3.20
C GLN A 360 -47.57 -3.79 -3.29
N GLY A 361 -48.05 -3.03 -2.30
CA GLY A 361 -49.43 -2.55 -2.24
C GLY A 361 -49.62 -1.44 -1.22
N GLY A 362 -50.73 -0.70 -1.36
CA GLY A 362 -51.04 0.47 -0.54
C GLY A 362 -50.39 1.77 -1.05
N VAL A 363 -50.67 2.86 -0.35
CA VAL A 363 -50.13 4.20 -0.65
C VAL A 363 -49.43 4.71 0.59
N LEU A 364 -48.21 5.22 0.46
CA LEU A 364 -47.55 5.86 1.62
C LEU A 364 -48.22 7.20 1.95
N PRO A 365 -48.21 7.64 3.23
CA PRO A 365 -48.64 8.98 3.60
C PRO A 365 -47.97 10.05 2.75
N ALA A 366 -48.72 11.09 2.38
CA ALA A 366 -48.21 12.15 1.51
C ALA A 366 -46.93 12.77 2.09
N GLY A 367 -45.85 12.78 1.30
CA GLY A 367 -44.54 13.30 1.69
C GLY A 367 -43.59 12.30 2.36
N VAL A 368 -44.00 11.04 2.55
CA VAL A 368 -43.16 9.93 3.02
C VAL A 368 -42.78 9.01 1.85
N ARG A 369 -41.56 8.48 1.86
CA ARG A 369 -41.05 7.47 0.91
C ARG A 369 -40.33 6.35 1.64
N LEU A 370 -40.27 5.16 1.03
CA LEU A 370 -39.41 4.06 1.47
C LEU A 370 -38.15 4.05 0.60
N ASP A 371 -37.00 4.29 1.21
CA ASP A 371 -35.70 4.21 0.53
C ASP A 371 -35.24 2.74 0.41
N PRO A 372 -34.37 2.38 -0.56
CA PRO A 372 -33.91 1.00 -0.76
C PRO A 372 -33.17 0.38 0.44
N ASP A 373 -32.68 1.21 1.37
CA ASP A 373 -32.06 0.80 2.63
C ASP A 373 -33.09 0.33 3.68
N GLY A 374 -34.39 0.39 3.36
CA GLY A 374 -35.48 0.01 4.25
C GLY A 374 -35.90 1.11 5.22
N ARG A 375 -35.50 2.37 4.99
CA ARG A 375 -35.89 3.50 5.84
C ARG A 375 -37.05 4.29 5.22
N LEU A 376 -38.05 4.56 6.05
CA LEU A 376 -39.11 5.52 5.76
C LEU A 376 -38.59 6.93 6.03
N ARG A 377 -38.48 7.75 4.98
CA ARG A 377 -37.98 9.12 5.05
C ARG A 377 -38.96 10.13 4.46
N GLY A 378 -38.86 11.38 4.91
CA GLY A 378 -39.65 12.50 4.37
C GLY A 378 -40.42 13.23 5.46
N VAL A 379 -41.46 13.98 5.10
CA VAL A 379 -42.31 14.72 6.05
C VAL A 379 -43.76 14.36 5.76
N ALA A 380 -44.41 13.66 6.70
CA ALA A 380 -45.82 13.31 6.58
C ALA A 380 -46.67 14.60 6.67
N LYS A 381 -47.59 14.79 5.72
CA LYS A 381 -48.41 16.01 5.65
C LYS A 381 -49.76 15.87 6.36
N ASP A 382 -50.46 14.78 6.06
CA ASP A 382 -51.86 14.60 6.45
C ASP A 382 -51.95 13.60 7.61
N PRO A 383 -52.57 13.97 8.75
CA PRO A 383 -52.85 13.03 9.83
C PRO A 383 -53.80 11.92 9.39
N GLY A 384 -53.58 10.71 9.90
CA GLY A 384 -54.39 9.54 9.57
C GLY A 384 -53.62 8.24 9.66
N THR A 385 -54.33 7.14 9.47
CA THR A 385 -53.74 5.79 9.43
C THR A 385 -53.77 5.29 8.00
N THR A 386 -52.66 4.73 7.52
CA THR A 386 -52.60 4.05 6.22
C THR A 386 -51.83 2.75 6.36
N THR A 387 -52.31 1.69 5.71
CA THR A 387 -51.63 0.40 5.66
C THR A 387 -50.90 0.26 4.34
N VAL A 388 -49.64 -0.16 4.40
CA VAL A 388 -48.83 -0.47 3.22
C VAL A 388 -48.31 -1.89 3.27
N THR A 389 -48.33 -2.58 2.14
CA THR A 389 -47.74 -3.91 1.99
C THR A 389 -46.30 -3.74 1.49
N VAL A 390 -45.33 -4.11 2.30
CA VAL A 390 -43.91 -4.09 1.94
C VAL A 390 -43.39 -5.50 1.70
N ALA A 391 -42.49 -5.64 0.73
CA ALA A 391 -41.72 -6.84 0.51
C ALA A 391 -40.25 -6.61 0.85
N LEU A 392 -39.64 -7.65 1.40
CA LEU A 392 -38.23 -7.72 1.73
C LEU A 392 -37.64 -8.93 1.02
N THR A 393 -36.53 -8.74 0.31
CA THR A 393 -35.77 -9.84 -0.30
C THR A 393 -34.32 -9.81 0.17
N ASP A 394 -33.76 -10.96 0.54
CA ASP A 394 -32.40 -11.08 1.03
C ASP A 394 -31.37 -11.37 -0.08
N ARG A 395 -30.09 -11.55 0.28
CA ARG A 395 -29.01 -11.89 -0.65
C ARG A 395 -29.30 -13.13 -1.49
N TRP A 396 -29.90 -14.14 -0.87
CA TRP A 396 -30.17 -15.45 -1.45
C TRP A 396 -31.54 -15.53 -2.12
N LYS A 397 -32.22 -14.38 -2.27
CA LYS A 397 -33.56 -14.25 -2.87
C LYS A 397 -34.69 -14.85 -2.02
N ALA A 398 -34.45 -15.12 -0.74
CA ALA A 398 -35.53 -15.36 0.20
C ALA A 398 -36.39 -14.10 0.31
N SER A 399 -37.70 -14.23 0.15
CA SER A 399 -38.62 -13.10 0.14
C SER A 399 -39.75 -13.27 1.13
N THR A 400 -40.15 -12.19 1.77
CA THR A 400 -41.30 -12.12 2.67
C THR A 400 -42.08 -10.82 2.41
N GLN A 401 -43.35 -10.82 2.79
CA GLN A 401 -44.21 -9.65 2.73
C GLN A 401 -44.86 -9.42 4.09
N ALA A 402 -45.07 -8.16 4.44
CA ALA A 402 -45.83 -7.79 5.62
C ALA A 402 -46.65 -6.54 5.34
N GLU A 403 -47.82 -6.47 5.96
CA GLU A 403 -48.56 -5.22 6.07
C GLU A 403 -48.04 -4.44 7.27
N ILE A 404 -47.77 -3.16 7.05
CA ILE A 404 -47.31 -2.23 8.08
C ILE A 404 -48.34 -1.10 8.16
N GLU A 405 -48.86 -0.90 9.36
CA GLU A 405 -49.69 0.26 9.66
C GLU A 405 -48.80 1.49 9.90
N LEU A 406 -49.05 2.55 9.16
CA LEU A 406 -48.42 3.86 9.32
C LEU A 406 -49.45 4.80 9.93
N LYS A 407 -49.25 5.17 11.20
CA LYS A 407 -50.13 6.11 11.89
C LYS A 407 -49.44 7.47 11.96
N VAL A 408 -50.01 8.46 11.28
CA VAL A 408 -49.58 9.86 11.32
C VAL A 408 -50.43 10.59 12.35
N GLU A 409 -49.84 10.92 13.49
CA GLU A 409 -50.48 11.72 14.52
C GLU A 409 -50.55 13.20 14.12
N PRO A 410 -51.59 13.93 14.55
CA PRO A 410 -51.65 15.37 14.35
C PRO A 410 -50.44 16.09 14.97
N PRO A 411 -50.11 17.30 14.48
CA PRO A 411 -49.09 18.11 15.13
C PRO A 411 -49.47 18.32 16.60
N SER A 412 -48.49 18.30 17.49
CA SER A 412 -48.74 18.51 18.92
C SER A 412 -49.21 19.95 19.13
N GLU A 413 -50.51 20.17 19.25
CA GLU A 413 -51.06 21.45 19.71
C GLU A 413 -50.99 21.50 21.23
N GLU A 414 -50.19 22.42 21.76
CA GLU A 414 -50.40 22.94 23.11
C GLU A 414 -50.49 24.47 23.02
N PRO A 415 -51.70 25.07 23.02
CA PRO A 415 -51.85 26.46 23.41
C PRO A 415 -51.85 26.53 24.95
N PRO A 416 -51.19 27.52 25.58
CA PRO A 416 -51.15 27.63 27.04
C PRO A 416 -52.57 27.86 27.58
N LYS A 417 -53.04 26.98 28.46
CA LYS A 417 -54.28 27.20 29.21
C LYS A 417 -54.05 28.29 30.27
N LYS A 418 -54.95 29.28 30.28
CA LYS A 418 -55.05 30.29 31.35
C LYS A 418 -55.51 29.63 32.65
N ASP A 419 -54.84 29.98 33.75
CA ASP A 419 -55.27 29.64 35.11
C ASP A 419 -56.53 30.43 35.50
N ASP A 420 -57.58 29.72 35.92
CA ASP A 420 -58.69 30.27 36.71
C ASP A 420 -58.87 29.36 37.93
N GLN A 421 -58.47 29.84 39.12
CA GLN A 421 -58.86 29.28 40.42
C GLN A 421 -59.82 30.25 41.12
N ALA A 422 -61.06 29.82 41.31
CA ALA A 422 -61.99 30.31 42.33
C ALA A 422 -62.30 29.10 43.24
N LYS A 423 -61.83 29.16 44.49
CA LYS A 423 -62.62 29.46 45.71
C LYS A 423 -63.63 28.36 46.07
N ASP A 424 -63.34 27.68 47.17
CA ASP A 424 -64.36 27.34 48.18
C ASP A 424 -63.78 27.60 49.59
N GLU A 425 -64.51 28.45 50.29
CA GLU A 425 -64.52 28.86 51.71
C GLU A 425 -65.04 27.67 52.58
N GLU A 426 -65.00 27.57 53.92
CA GLU A 426 -64.47 28.27 55.09
C GLU A 426 -65.10 27.56 56.33
N GLN A 427 -64.39 27.48 57.46
CA GLN A 427 -64.81 27.25 58.88
C GLN A 427 -63.71 26.42 59.60
N ASP A 428 -63.11 26.81 60.72
CA ASP A 428 -63.57 27.62 61.86
C ASP A 428 -62.40 28.35 62.56
N GLY A 429 -62.71 29.53 63.11
CA GLY A 429 -62.50 29.86 64.53
C GLY A 429 -61.10 30.19 65.08
N GLU A 430 -60.80 31.50 65.13
CA GLU A 430 -60.23 32.30 66.25
C GLU A 430 -59.05 31.75 67.11
N GLN A 431 -58.02 32.50 67.52
CA GLN A 431 -57.58 33.89 67.33
C GLN A 431 -56.21 34.06 68.02
N LYS A 432 -55.35 34.91 67.43
CA LYS A 432 -54.34 35.82 68.05
C LYS A 432 -53.14 35.17 68.77
N GLN A 433 -51.89 35.60 68.59
CA GLN A 433 -51.38 36.96 68.40
C GLN A 433 -49.93 36.94 67.84
N ASP A 434 -49.68 37.88 66.92
CA ASP A 434 -48.46 38.66 66.63
C ASP A 434 -47.07 38.01 66.47
N GLY A 435 -46.43 38.33 65.33
CA GLY A 435 -45.04 38.77 65.31
C GLY A 435 -44.07 38.02 64.39
N GLU A 436 -44.16 38.26 63.09
CA GLU A 436 -43.16 37.84 62.09
C GLU A 436 -41.89 38.71 62.23
N GLN A 437 -40.71 38.10 62.39
CA GLN A 437 -39.59 38.26 61.44
C GLN A 437 -38.31 37.48 61.83
N LYS A 438 -37.96 36.58 60.89
CA LYS A 438 -36.62 36.19 60.40
C LYS A 438 -35.57 35.67 61.38
N SER A 439 -35.30 34.37 61.28
CA SER A 439 -34.04 33.74 61.65
C SER A 439 -33.40 33.06 60.44
N ASP A 440 -32.14 33.42 60.22
CA ASP A 440 -31.15 32.71 59.43
C ASP A 440 -30.87 31.29 59.94
N ASP A 441 -30.21 30.53 59.07
CA ASP A 441 -29.21 29.50 59.33
C ASP A 441 -29.60 28.16 59.98
N GLN A 442 -29.60 27.16 59.08
CA GLN A 442 -28.65 26.05 59.03
C GLN A 442 -28.18 25.34 60.32
N GLN A 443 -28.47 24.02 60.28
CA GLN A 443 -27.69 22.86 60.76
C GLN A 443 -27.56 22.65 62.28
N LYS A 444 -28.25 21.64 62.85
CA LYS A 444 -27.97 20.18 62.85
C LYS A 444 -26.72 19.74 63.64
N GLN A 445 -27.00 19.22 64.84
CA GLN A 445 -26.38 18.12 65.58
C GLN A 445 -27.56 17.48 66.36
N ASP A 446 -27.64 16.21 66.76
CA ASP A 446 -26.79 15.02 66.75
C ASP A 446 -27.68 13.84 67.20
N GLY A 447 -27.17 12.61 67.09
CA GLY A 447 -27.57 11.47 67.94
C GLY A 447 -28.27 10.33 67.19
N GLN A 448 -27.53 9.37 66.59
CA GLN A 448 -26.86 8.20 67.18
C GLN A 448 -27.79 7.02 67.56
N GLN A 449 -27.51 5.85 66.99
CA GLN A 449 -27.15 4.59 67.68
C GLN A 449 -26.68 3.56 66.62
N GLN A 450 -25.38 3.23 66.58
CA GLN A 450 -24.72 2.00 67.11
C GLN A 450 -25.03 0.73 66.29
N ALA A 451 -24.10 -0.14 65.87
CA ALA A 451 -22.77 -0.46 66.39
C ALA A 451 -21.88 -1.24 65.38
N GLN A 452 -20.56 -1.16 65.62
CA GLN A 452 -19.46 -2.14 65.38
C GLN A 452 -19.04 -2.44 63.91
N GLN A 453 -17.93 -1.90 63.41
CA GLN A 453 -16.48 -2.19 63.65
C GLN A 453 -15.93 -3.14 62.57
N GLU A 454 -15.11 -2.61 61.64
CA GLU A 454 -13.71 -3.02 61.42
C GLU A 454 -13.07 -2.25 60.24
N ASP A 455 -11.76 -2.09 60.33
CA ASP A 455 -10.88 -1.18 59.62
C ASP A 455 -10.72 -1.40 58.10
N ALA A 456 -10.72 -0.32 57.30
CA ALA A 456 -9.88 -0.18 56.09
C ALA A 456 -9.78 1.28 55.59
N LYS A 457 -8.56 1.70 55.26
CA LYS A 457 -8.16 3.02 54.71
C LYS A 457 -8.90 3.42 53.41
N PRO A 458 -9.14 4.72 53.15
CA PRO A 458 -9.64 5.21 51.87
C PRO A 458 -8.49 5.59 50.93
N GLY A 459 -8.44 4.99 49.74
CA GLY A 459 -7.47 5.41 48.73
C GLY A 459 -7.46 4.56 47.48
N GLU A 460 -8.52 4.61 46.68
CA GLU A 460 -8.54 4.21 45.25
C GLU A 460 -9.96 4.40 44.73
N GLN A 461 -10.24 5.52 44.05
CA GLN A 461 -11.43 5.61 43.17
C GLN A 461 -11.51 6.85 42.27
N LYS A 462 -10.48 7.72 42.22
CA LYS A 462 -10.49 8.88 41.30
C LYS A 462 -9.62 8.74 40.04
N GLN A 463 -8.94 7.61 39.83
CA GLN A 463 -8.08 7.40 38.64
C GLN A 463 -8.72 6.54 37.52
N ASP A 464 -9.78 5.77 37.79
CA ASP A 464 -10.38 4.89 36.77
C ASP A 464 -11.32 5.61 35.79
N GLY A 465 -11.97 6.70 36.21
CA GLY A 465 -12.91 7.44 35.36
C GLY A 465 -12.24 8.25 34.25
N GLN A 466 -11.03 8.78 34.49
CA GLN A 466 -10.29 9.54 33.47
C GLN A 466 -9.63 8.62 32.45
N SER A 467 -9.13 7.46 32.89
CA SER A 467 -8.49 6.46 32.02
C SER A 467 -9.47 5.84 31.03
N GLN A 468 -10.71 5.58 31.45
CA GLN A 468 -11.76 5.05 30.56
C GLN A 468 -12.28 6.07 29.54
N GLN A 469 -12.36 7.36 29.89
CA GLN A 469 -12.73 8.41 28.93
C GLN A 469 -11.64 8.67 27.88
N GLN A 470 -10.37 8.48 28.23
CA GLN A 470 -9.25 8.67 27.31
C GLN A 470 -9.13 7.49 26.32
N ALA A 471 -9.32 6.25 26.80
CA ALA A 471 -9.41 5.06 25.96
C ALA A 471 -10.59 5.10 24.98
N ALA A 472 -11.75 5.61 25.41
CA ALA A 472 -12.92 5.78 24.53
C ALA A 472 -12.67 6.82 23.43
N LYS A 473 -11.94 7.91 23.73
CA LYS A 473 -11.55 8.92 22.72
C LYS A 473 -10.55 8.37 21.71
N GLU A 474 -9.58 7.56 22.14
CA GLU A 474 -8.61 6.93 21.24
C GLU A 474 -9.26 5.88 20.33
N GLN A 475 -10.20 5.08 20.86
CA GLN A 475 -10.99 4.14 20.05
C GLN A 475 -11.88 4.87 19.03
N ALA A 476 -12.49 6.00 19.41
CA ALA A 476 -13.26 6.82 18.48
C ALA A 476 -12.38 7.44 17.39
N ALA A 477 -11.16 7.88 17.72
CA ALA A 477 -10.20 8.39 16.76
C ALA A 477 -9.69 7.31 15.79
N GLN A 478 -9.43 6.09 16.29
CA GLN A 478 -9.07 4.94 15.44
C GLN A 478 -10.22 4.50 14.53
N ALA A 479 -11.47 4.50 15.03
CA ALA A 479 -12.64 4.22 14.20
C ALA A 479 -12.85 5.29 13.10
N ALA A 480 -12.60 6.56 13.42
CA ALA A 480 -12.67 7.65 12.43
C ALA A 480 -11.56 7.53 11.36
N ALA A 481 -10.34 7.18 11.75
CA ALA A 481 -9.23 6.96 10.81
C ALA A 481 -9.45 5.74 9.91
N LEU A 482 -10.03 4.66 10.44
CA LEU A 482 -10.41 3.48 9.65
C LEU A 482 -11.53 3.80 8.66
N ASN A 483 -12.51 4.63 9.03
CA ASN A 483 -13.56 5.09 8.12
C ASN A 483 -13.02 5.99 7.01
N GLN A 484 -12.06 6.89 7.29
CA GLN A 484 -11.39 7.68 6.24
C GLN A 484 -10.60 6.78 5.28
N THR A 485 -9.84 5.83 5.82
CA THR A 485 -9.04 4.89 4.99
C THR A 485 -9.95 3.98 4.15
N ALA A 486 -11.12 3.59 4.66
CA ALA A 486 -12.11 2.82 3.92
C ALA A 486 -12.78 3.66 2.81
N ALA A 487 -13.06 4.93 3.07
CA ALA A 487 -13.58 5.86 2.07
C ALA A 487 -12.57 6.11 0.94
N ASP A 488 -11.29 6.30 1.26
CA ASP A 488 -10.22 6.48 0.27
C ASP A 488 -10.02 5.23 -0.59
N ARG A 489 -10.04 4.03 0.01
CA ARG A 489 -9.98 2.77 -0.75
C ARG A 489 -11.20 2.54 -1.63
N TRP A 490 -12.37 3.01 -1.24
CA TRP A 490 -13.59 2.91 -2.05
C TRP A 490 -13.54 3.90 -3.23
N LEU A 491 -13.01 5.10 -3.01
CA LEU A 491 -12.77 6.09 -4.07
C LEU A 491 -11.79 5.58 -5.13
N ASP A 492 -10.72 4.87 -4.73
CA ASP A 492 -9.72 4.30 -5.66
C ASP A 492 -10.25 3.17 -6.55
N GLN A 493 -11.42 2.60 -6.25
CA GLN A 493 -12.07 1.58 -7.09
C GLN A 493 -12.93 2.19 -8.21
N LEU A 494 -13.09 3.52 -8.25
CA LEU A 494 -13.91 4.19 -9.26
C LEU A 494 -13.08 4.63 -10.48
N PRO A 495 -13.67 4.60 -11.70
CA PRO A 495 -13.07 5.18 -12.90
C PRO A 495 -12.68 6.65 -12.67
N GLU A 496 -11.58 7.08 -13.29
CA GLU A 496 -10.94 8.40 -13.07
C GLU A 496 -11.94 9.57 -13.16
N GLU A 497 -12.86 9.52 -14.12
CA GLU A 497 -13.91 10.52 -14.34
C GLU A 497 -14.90 10.68 -13.17
N ARG A 498 -15.14 9.61 -12.38
CA ARG A 498 -16.01 9.66 -11.19
C ARG A 498 -15.26 10.09 -9.93
N ARG A 499 -13.95 9.83 -9.85
CA ARG A 499 -13.11 10.20 -8.71
C ARG A 499 -13.04 11.72 -8.54
N ASP A 500 -12.84 12.46 -9.63
CA ASP A 500 -12.70 13.93 -9.55
C ASP A 500 -14.02 14.63 -9.18
N THR A 501 -15.15 14.11 -9.65
CA THR A 501 -16.49 14.66 -9.35
C THR A 501 -16.85 14.48 -7.87
N LEU A 502 -16.58 13.30 -7.30
CA LEU A 502 -16.84 13.00 -5.89
C LEU A 502 -15.86 13.68 -4.95
N ARG A 503 -14.59 13.83 -5.34
CA ARG A 503 -13.57 14.52 -4.54
C ARG A 503 -13.89 16.01 -4.39
N TYR A 504 -14.51 16.63 -5.39
CA TYR A 504 -14.99 18.01 -5.31
C TYR A 504 -16.24 18.15 -4.40
N GLN A 505 -17.22 17.24 -4.52
CA GLN A 505 -18.44 17.26 -3.69
C GLN A 505 -18.19 16.97 -2.20
N LEU A 506 -17.16 16.18 -1.86
CA LEU A 506 -16.86 15.83 -0.48
C LEU A 506 -16.00 16.87 0.26
N LEU A 507 -15.29 17.75 -0.47
CA LEU A 507 -14.30 18.66 0.12
C LEU A 507 -14.67 20.15 0.01
N ASP A 508 -15.55 20.57 -0.90
CA ASP A 508 -16.03 21.96 -0.96
C ASP A 508 -17.53 22.02 -1.30
N GLY A 509 -18.32 22.56 -0.37
CA GLY A 509 -19.78 22.73 -0.49
C GLY A 509 -20.19 23.73 -1.58
N GLY A 510 -20.12 23.33 -2.84
CA GLY A 510 -20.49 24.17 -3.99
C GLY A 510 -21.95 24.02 -4.43
N ASP A 511 -22.74 25.08 -4.25
CA ASP A 511 -24.17 25.21 -4.61
C ASP A 511 -24.50 25.24 -6.13
N LYS A 512 -23.65 24.71 -7.03
CA LYS A 512 -23.94 24.71 -8.47
C LYS A 512 -23.62 23.38 -9.16
N ALA A 513 -24.58 22.91 -9.95
CA ALA A 513 -24.45 21.71 -10.79
C ALA A 513 -23.40 21.91 -11.89
N PRO A 514 -22.55 20.90 -12.18
CA PRO A 514 -21.57 20.99 -13.24
C PRO A 514 -22.24 21.13 -14.60
N THR A 515 -21.71 22.02 -15.43
CA THR A 515 -22.12 22.20 -16.83
C THR A 515 -21.02 21.71 -17.76
N GLN A 516 -21.37 20.90 -18.76
CA GLN A 516 -20.44 20.52 -19.84
C GLN A 516 -20.95 21.15 -21.15
N ARG A 517 -20.09 21.92 -21.83
CA ARG A 517 -20.43 22.64 -23.07
C ARG A 517 -21.71 23.48 -22.96
N GLY A 518 -21.88 24.19 -21.84
CA GLY A 518 -23.00 25.11 -21.64
C GLY A 518 -24.35 24.44 -21.39
N ARG A 519 -24.41 23.13 -21.16
CA ARG A 519 -25.60 22.44 -20.65
C ARG A 519 -25.32 21.94 -19.24
N SER A 520 -26.27 22.18 -18.32
CA SER A 520 -26.31 21.46 -17.05
C SER A 520 -26.42 19.98 -17.36
N TRP A 521 -25.62 19.17 -16.67
CA TRP A 521 -25.68 17.72 -16.79
C TRP A 521 -27.09 17.17 -16.58
#